data_AF-K6V317-F1
#
_entry.id   AF-K6V317-F1
#
_cell.length_a   1.000
_cell.length_b   1.000
_cell.length_c   1.000
_cell.angle_alpha   90.00
_cell.angle_beta   90.00
_cell.angle_gamma   90.00
#
_symmetry.space_group_name_H-M   'P 1'
#
loop_
_entity.id
_entity.type
_entity.pdbx_description
1 polymer ?
#
loop_
_entity_poly.entity_id
_entity_poly.type
_entity_poly.pdbx_seq_one_letter_code
_entity_poly.pdbx_strand_id
1 'polypeptide(L)'
;MDDISCIHDTVEDEYSFYEHIDKYLEYEGSYNPDRNYNIYNEICASIGLNLYINFHCLIEEIIKTTSTLNNTSDMAYINYWINYELYKINANIYPISLHRNMKITDSINDTLRELDGKLACIKREELINMKELFDLYRNCIHIINATTGHVVNEEFLKHEIKQCVDKHQKIEENCPKNMAPFCKALSAFKEKYDKID
;
A
#
# COMPACT_ATOMS: atom_id res chain seq x y z
N MET A 1 -5.35 -19.83 -22.94
CA MET A 1 -5.13 -18.62 -23.75
C MET A 1 -5.65 -17.48 -22.91
N ASP A 2 -4.86 -16.70 -22.21
CA ASP A 2 -3.41 -16.49 -22.29
C ASP A 2 -2.82 -16.53 -20.89
N ASP A 3 -1.72 -17.27 -20.75
CA ASP A 3 -0.83 -17.17 -19.61
C ASP A 3 -0.14 -15.80 -19.75
N ILE A 4 -0.84 -14.73 -19.32
CA ILE A 4 -0.25 -13.40 -19.26
C ILE A 4 0.76 -13.48 -18.11
N SER A 5 1.95 -13.97 -18.43
CA SER A 5 3.09 -13.90 -17.55
C SER A 5 3.26 -12.43 -17.20
N CYS A 6 3.16 -12.11 -15.92
CA CYS A 6 3.34 -10.75 -15.50
C CYS A 6 4.82 -10.39 -15.68
N ILE A 7 5.09 -9.41 -16.54
CA ILE A 7 6.42 -8.84 -16.64
C ILE A 7 6.64 -8.10 -15.33
N HIS A 8 7.66 -8.52 -14.58
CA HIS A 8 8.14 -7.79 -13.42
C HIS A 8 8.87 -6.56 -13.93
N ASP A 9 8.13 -5.49 -14.17
CA ASP A 9 8.71 -4.19 -14.43
C ASP A 9 9.27 -3.66 -13.12
N THR A 10 10.56 -3.36 -13.09
CA THR A 10 11.17 -2.58 -12.01
C THR A 10 10.63 -1.16 -12.15
N VAL A 11 9.59 -0.81 -11.40
CA VAL A 11 9.17 0.59 -11.34
C VAL A 11 10.20 1.28 -10.44
N GLU A 12 10.96 2.22 -11.01
CA GLU A 12 12.05 2.93 -10.30
C GLU A 12 11.59 3.60 -8.99
N ASP A 13 10.26 3.76 -8.84
CA ASP A 13 9.59 4.46 -7.76
C ASP A 13 8.62 3.58 -6.93
N GLU A 14 8.78 2.25 -6.93
CA GLU A 14 7.93 1.31 -6.15
C GLU A 14 7.78 1.70 -4.67
N TYR A 15 8.82 2.31 -4.09
CA TYR A 15 8.85 2.75 -2.68
C TYR A 15 8.53 4.24 -2.50
N SER A 16 8.24 4.99 -3.56
CA SER A 16 8.02 6.45 -3.49
C SER A 16 6.85 6.86 -2.59
N PHE A 17 5.90 5.94 -2.32
CA PHE A 17 4.79 6.23 -1.42
C PHE A 17 5.21 6.32 0.06
N TYR A 18 6.36 5.75 0.44
CA TYR A 18 6.86 5.83 1.81
C TYR A 18 7.28 7.25 2.23
N GLU A 19 7.62 8.11 1.27
CA GLU A 19 7.89 9.54 1.51
C GLU A 19 6.66 10.27 2.05
N HIS A 20 5.47 9.76 1.71
CA HIS A 20 4.18 10.30 2.11
C HIS A 20 3.32 9.27 2.84
N ILE A 21 3.97 8.33 3.54
CA ILE A 21 3.32 7.19 4.19
C ILE A 21 2.17 7.56 5.12
N ASP A 22 2.27 8.71 5.81
CA ASP A 22 1.24 9.19 6.75
C ASP A 22 -0.12 9.31 6.04
N LYS A 23 -0.13 9.80 4.79
CA LYS A 23 -1.32 9.88 3.93
C LYS A 23 -1.92 8.49 3.67
N TYR A 24 -1.08 7.52 3.36
CA TYR A 24 -1.54 6.20 2.92
C TYR A 24 -1.96 5.29 4.07
N LEU A 25 -1.49 5.57 5.29
CA LEU A 25 -1.98 4.93 6.51
C LEU A 25 -3.45 5.30 6.80
N GLU A 26 -3.94 6.46 6.36
CA GLU A 26 -5.34 6.85 6.53
C GLU A 26 -6.32 5.95 5.76
N TYR A 27 -5.86 5.33 4.67
CA TYR A 27 -6.64 4.38 3.88
C TYR A 27 -6.64 2.95 4.49
N GLU A 28 -5.87 2.73 5.56
CA GLU A 28 -5.88 1.46 6.26
C GLU A 28 -7.19 1.32 7.06
N GLY A 29 -8.03 0.36 6.68
CA GLY A 29 -9.29 0.11 7.37
C GLY A 29 -10.42 1.06 6.99
N SER A 30 -10.30 1.88 5.93
CA SER A 30 -11.37 2.73 5.38
C SER A 30 -12.49 1.93 4.67
N TYR A 31 -12.82 0.74 5.19
CA TYR A 31 -13.98 -0.02 4.75
C TYR A 31 -15.26 0.68 5.20
N ASN A 32 -15.98 1.28 4.27
CA ASN A 32 -17.32 1.81 4.51
C ASN A 32 -18.38 0.89 3.86
N PRO A 33 -19.05 0.02 4.65
CA PRO A 33 -20.05 -0.92 4.14
C PRO A 33 -21.32 -0.25 3.61
N ASP A 34 -21.52 1.06 3.84
CA ASP A 34 -22.76 1.76 3.46
C ASP A 34 -22.78 2.21 1.98
N ARG A 35 -21.68 2.06 1.22
CA ARG A 35 -21.67 2.35 -0.22
C ARG A 35 -22.20 1.16 -1.02
N ASN A 36 -23.48 1.21 -1.35
CA ASN A 36 -24.20 0.18 -2.09
C ASN A 36 -23.77 0.14 -3.57
N TYR A 37 -22.72 -0.62 -3.89
CA TYR A 37 -22.29 -0.87 -5.28
C TYR A 37 -22.99 -2.11 -5.87
N ASN A 38 -24.28 -1.97 -6.21
CA ASN A 38 -25.09 -3.05 -6.80
C ASN A 38 -24.59 -3.56 -8.17
N ILE A 39 -23.76 -2.79 -8.89
CA ILE A 39 -23.29 -3.10 -10.25
C ILE A 39 -22.21 -4.22 -10.27
N TYR A 40 -21.53 -4.48 -9.16
CA TYR A 40 -20.38 -5.39 -9.16
C TYR A 40 -20.71 -6.83 -8.75
N ASN A 41 -21.96 -7.13 -8.41
CA ASN A 41 -22.39 -8.44 -7.93
C ASN A 41 -22.05 -9.62 -8.89
N GLU A 42 -21.98 -9.41 -10.21
CA GLU A 42 -21.66 -10.47 -11.18
C GLU A 42 -20.16 -10.79 -11.34
N ILE A 43 -19.24 -9.81 -11.20
CA ILE A 43 -17.77 -10.08 -11.18
C ILE A 43 -17.36 -10.69 -9.84
N CYS A 44 -17.99 -10.20 -8.77
CA CYS A 44 -17.67 -10.45 -7.38
C CYS A 44 -17.92 -11.88 -6.89
N ALA A 45 -18.60 -12.72 -7.69
CA ALA A 45 -18.82 -14.13 -7.35
C ALA A 45 -17.55 -14.99 -7.48
N SER A 46 -16.51 -14.51 -8.18
CA SER A 46 -15.27 -15.28 -8.44
C SER A 46 -14.03 -14.79 -7.69
N ILE A 47 -14.01 -13.51 -7.31
CA ILE A 47 -12.95 -12.85 -6.55
C ILE A 47 -13.69 -12.09 -5.45
N GLY A 48 -13.56 -12.55 -4.20
CA GLY A 48 -14.47 -12.18 -3.11
C GLY A 48 -14.91 -10.72 -3.14
N LEU A 49 -16.24 -10.51 -3.13
CA LEU A 49 -16.99 -9.24 -3.21
C LEU A 49 -16.28 -8.01 -2.62
N ASN A 50 -15.55 -8.21 -1.53
CA ASN A 50 -14.83 -7.16 -0.82
C ASN A 50 -13.61 -6.61 -1.58
N LEU A 51 -12.85 -7.41 -2.36
CA LEU A 51 -11.62 -6.92 -2.98
C LEU A 51 -11.88 -5.87 -4.06
N TYR A 52 -12.84 -6.13 -4.96
CA TYR A 52 -13.23 -5.19 -6.01
C TYR A 52 -13.70 -3.88 -5.39
N ILE A 53 -14.65 -3.97 -4.46
CA ILE A 53 -15.27 -2.80 -3.83
C ILE A 53 -14.20 -2.00 -3.09
N ASN A 54 -13.33 -2.66 -2.32
CA ASN A 54 -12.26 -2.01 -1.59
C ASN A 54 -11.28 -1.31 -2.54
N PHE A 55 -10.91 -1.96 -3.65
CA PHE A 55 -10.01 -1.36 -4.63
C PHE A 55 -10.62 -0.13 -5.30
N HIS A 56 -11.89 -0.21 -5.70
CA HIS A 56 -12.59 0.93 -6.31
C HIS A 56 -12.76 2.09 -5.32
N CYS A 57 -13.18 1.80 -4.07
CA CYS A 57 -13.28 2.78 -3.00
C CYS A 57 -11.94 3.47 -2.74
N LEU A 58 -10.84 2.71 -2.68
CA LEU A 58 -9.50 3.25 -2.48
C LEU A 58 -9.13 4.26 -3.57
N ILE A 59 -9.36 3.90 -4.83
CA ILE A 59 -9.03 4.78 -5.96
C ILE A 59 -9.88 6.07 -5.91
N GLU A 60 -11.18 5.94 -5.65
CA GLU A 60 -12.05 7.12 -5.49
C GLU A 60 -11.59 8.03 -4.34
N GLU A 61 -11.18 7.46 -3.21
CA GLU A 61 -10.71 8.23 -2.05
C GLU A 61 -9.42 8.97 -2.38
N ILE A 62 -8.47 8.31 -3.05
CA ILE A 62 -7.23 8.95 -3.50
C ILE A 62 -7.55 10.10 -4.47
N ILE A 63 -8.41 9.87 -5.48
CA ILE A 63 -8.81 10.91 -6.44
C ILE A 63 -9.52 12.08 -5.77
N LYS A 64 -10.41 11.82 -4.81
CA LYS A 64 -11.10 12.90 -4.06
C LYS A 64 -10.10 13.77 -3.31
N THR A 65 -9.03 13.18 -2.78
CA THR A 65 -7.99 13.91 -2.05
C THR A 65 -7.01 14.64 -2.98
N THR A 66 -6.61 14.04 -4.12
CA THR A 66 -5.55 14.58 -4.99
C THR A 66 -6.02 15.20 -6.30
N SER A 67 -7.32 15.16 -6.57
CA SER A 67 -7.97 15.54 -7.84
C SER A 67 -7.61 14.70 -9.06
N THR A 68 -6.49 13.97 -9.08
CA THR A 68 -6.05 13.10 -10.19
C THR A 68 -5.09 11.99 -9.74
N LEU A 69 -5.05 10.86 -10.45
CA LEU A 69 -4.06 9.79 -10.30
C LEU A 69 -2.76 10.01 -11.09
N ASN A 70 -2.15 11.20 -10.92
CA ASN A 70 -0.95 11.57 -11.67
C ASN A 70 0.33 11.60 -10.84
N ASN A 71 0.23 11.48 -9.51
CA ASN A 71 1.42 11.41 -8.67
C ASN A 71 1.98 9.98 -8.65
N THR A 72 3.29 9.85 -8.88
CA THR A 72 4.06 8.61 -8.77
C THR A 72 3.80 7.87 -7.45
N SER A 73 3.75 8.59 -6.31
CA SER A 73 3.50 7.98 -5.01
C SER A 73 2.11 7.36 -4.89
N ASP A 74 1.08 7.97 -5.48
CA ASP A 74 -0.27 7.41 -5.49
C ASP A 74 -0.30 6.10 -6.30
N MET A 75 0.39 6.09 -7.44
CA MET A 75 0.49 4.90 -8.28
C MET A 75 1.27 3.79 -7.61
N ALA A 76 2.38 4.11 -6.97
CA ALA A 76 3.18 3.15 -6.21
C ALA A 76 2.36 2.52 -5.09
N TYR A 77 1.58 3.32 -4.34
CA TYR A 77 0.71 2.80 -3.29
C TYR A 77 -0.42 1.93 -3.83
N ILE A 78 -1.14 2.37 -4.87
CA ILE A 78 -2.23 1.59 -5.50
C ILE A 78 -1.70 0.25 -6.00
N ASN A 79 -0.53 0.26 -6.65
CA ASN A 79 0.11 -0.95 -7.16
C ASN A 79 0.54 -1.89 -6.02
N TYR A 80 1.13 -1.36 -4.95
CA TYR A 80 1.44 -2.13 -3.74
C TYR A 80 0.18 -2.76 -3.13
N TRP A 81 -0.86 -1.96 -2.91
CA TRP A 81 -2.09 -2.37 -2.22
C TRP A 81 -2.76 -3.55 -2.93
N ILE A 82 -2.92 -3.46 -4.26
CA ILE A 82 -3.60 -4.51 -5.02
C ILE A 82 -2.78 -5.79 -5.11
N ASN A 83 -1.45 -5.69 -5.27
CA ASN A 83 -0.56 -6.85 -5.22
C ASN A 83 -0.65 -7.53 -3.85
N TYR A 84 -0.65 -6.77 -2.76
CA TYR A 84 -0.71 -7.29 -1.40
C TYR A 84 -2.03 -7.98 -1.09
N GLU A 85 -3.17 -7.37 -1.42
CA GLU A 85 -4.47 -7.98 -1.15
C GLU A 85 -4.71 -9.24 -2.00
N LEU A 86 -4.24 -9.27 -3.26
CA LEU A 86 -4.25 -10.48 -4.08
C LEU A 86 -3.36 -11.58 -3.49
N TYR A 87 -2.16 -11.23 -3.03
CA TYR A 87 -1.25 -12.16 -2.35
C TYR A 87 -1.86 -12.76 -1.08
N LYS A 88 -2.47 -11.91 -0.24
CA LYS A 88 -3.08 -12.29 1.04
C LYS A 88 -4.20 -13.33 0.89
N ILE A 89 -4.99 -13.24 -0.18
CA ILE A 89 -6.05 -14.21 -0.48
C ILE A 89 -5.58 -15.36 -1.38
N ASN A 90 -4.28 -15.43 -1.69
CA ASN A 90 -3.69 -16.39 -2.61
C ASN A 90 -4.42 -16.45 -3.97
N ALA A 91 -4.74 -15.28 -4.50
CA ALA A 91 -5.50 -15.14 -5.74
C ALA A 91 -4.71 -15.68 -6.95
N ASN A 92 -5.41 -16.37 -7.84
CA ASN A 92 -4.86 -16.81 -9.13
C ASN A 92 -5.12 -15.78 -10.25
N ILE A 93 -4.89 -14.50 -9.95
CA ILE A 93 -5.06 -13.40 -10.90
C ILE A 93 -4.03 -12.30 -10.60
N TYR A 94 -3.50 -11.70 -11.66
CA TYR A 94 -2.57 -10.57 -11.53
C TYR A 94 -3.31 -9.22 -11.55
N PRO A 95 -2.74 -8.16 -10.94
CA PRO A 95 -3.31 -6.81 -10.94
C PRO A 95 -3.79 -6.32 -12.31
N ILE A 96 -2.96 -6.52 -13.35
CA ILE A 96 -3.29 -6.12 -14.73
C ILE A 96 -4.53 -6.86 -15.25
N SER A 97 -4.64 -8.15 -14.97
CA SER A 97 -5.77 -8.97 -15.41
C SER A 97 -7.04 -8.63 -14.65
N LEU A 98 -6.92 -8.37 -13.33
CA LEU A 98 -8.02 -7.88 -12.52
C LEU A 98 -8.54 -6.56 -13.09
N HIS A 99 -7.66 -5.57 -13.30
CA HIS A 99 -8.02 -4.25 -13.87
C HIS A 99 -8.73 -4.37 -15.23
N ARG A 100 -8.24 -5.22 -16.13
CA ARG A 100 -8.91 -5.50 -17.41
C ARG A 100 -10.33 -6.04 -17.20
N ASN A 101 -10.51 -6.99 -16.28
CA ASN A 101 -11.82 -7.53 -15.96
C ASN A 101 -12.75 -6.45 -15.39
N MET A 102 -12.24 -5.58 -14.51
CA MET A 102 -13.02 -4.47 -13.94
C MET A 102 -13.51 -3.53 -15.05
N LYS A 103 -12.64 -3.17 -16.00
CA LYS A 103 -13.00 -2.32 -17.15
C LYS A 103 -14.02 -2.95 -18.10
N ILE A 104 -13.99 -4.27 -18.28
CA ILE A 104 -14.97 -4.95 -19.14
C ILE A 104 -16.37 -4.81 -18.54
N THR A 105 -16.49 -4.99 -17.24
CA THR A 105 -17.79 -4.89 -16.58
C THR A 105 -18.23 -3.46 -16.34
N ASP A 106 -17.31 -2.56 -16.04
CA ASP A 106 -17.59 -1.15 -15.80
C ASP A 106 -16.93 -0.25 -16.84
N SER A 107 -17.35 -0.47 -18.10
CA SER A 107 -16.74 0.15 -19.28
C SER A 107 -16.87 1.67 -19.36
N ILE A 108 -17.78 2.25 -18.57
CA ILE A 108 -18.04 3.69 -18.49
C ILE A 108 -17.30 4.38 -17.35
N ASN A 109 -16.58 3.63 -16.51
CA ASN A 109 -15.89 4.17 -15.35
C ASN A 109 -14.58 4.84 -15.74
N ASP A 110 -14.59 6.16 -15.85
CA ASP A 110 -13.42 6.95 -16.22
C ASP A 110 -12.29 6.86 -15.16
N THR A 111 -12.63 6.64 -13.89
CA THR A 111 -11.63 6.42 -12.82
C THR A 111 -10.78 5.18 -13.06
N LEU A 112 -11.37 4.08 -13.55
CA LEU A 112 -10.58 2.89 -13.91
C LEU A 112 -9.65 3.19 -15.09
N ARG A 113 -10.05 4.03 -16.05
CA ARG A 113 -9.21 4.39 -17.19
C ARG A 113 -7.94 5.12 -16.78
N GLU A 114 -7.95 5.84 -15.64
CA GLU A 114 -6.76 6.48 -15.10
C GLU A 114 -5.66 5.47 -14.69
N LEU A 115 -5.95 4.18 -14.54
CA LEU A 115 -5.00 3.12 -14.20
C LEU A 115 -4.39 2.40 -15.40
N ASP A 116 -4.77 2.76 -16.63
CA ASP A 116 -4.32 2.07 -17.83
C ASP A 116 -2.78 2.12 -17.98
N GLY A 117 -2.18 0.93 -18.03
CA GLY A 117 -0.72 0.78 -18.14
C GLY A 117 0.07 1.09 -16.87
N LYS A 118 -0.60 1.31 -15.72
CA LYS A 118 0.06 1.74 -14.48
C LYS A 118 0.22 0.64 -13.42
N LEU A 119 -0.51 -0.48 -13.56
CA LEU A 119 -0.40 -1.62 -12.64
C LEU A 119 0.63 -2.64 -13.15
N ALA A 120 1.44 -3.17 -12.25
CA ALA A 120 2.50 -4.14 -12.52
C ALA A 120 2.56 -5.20 -11.41
N CYS A 121 3.21 -6.33 -11.67
CA CYS A 121 3.40 -7.33 -10.61
C CYS A 121 4.66 -7.08 -9.81
N ILE A 122 4.48 -7.07 -8.50
CA ILE A 122 5.57 -6.99 -7.54
C ILE A 122 6.01 -8.42 -7.21
N LYS A 123 7.33 -8.66 -7.20
CA LYS A 123 7.87 -9.97 -6.78
C LYS A 123 7.46 -10.23 -5.34
N ARG A 124 7.16 -11.49 -5.00
CA ARG A 124 6.70 -11.86 -3.65
C ARG A 124 7.65 -11.38 -2.56
N GLU A 125 8.94 -11.56 -2.74
CA GLU A 125 9.97 -11.13 -1.78
C GLU A 125 9.91 -9.61 -1.56
N GLU A 126 9.78 -8.84 -2.64
CA GLU A 126 9.68 -7.38 -2.55
C GLU A 126 8.36 -6.92 -1.93
N LEU A 127 7.27 -7.62 -2.23
CA LEU A 127 5.97 -7.35 -1.62
C LEU A 127 5.98 -7.60 -0.10
N ILE A 128 6.71 -8.62 0.36
CA ILE A 128 6.93 -8.88 1.78
C ILE A 128 7.77 -7.75 2.40
N ASN A 129 8.87 -7.36 1.75
CA ASN A 129 9.71 -6.24 2.20
C ASN A 129 8.88 -4.95 2.35
N MET A 130 8.08 -4.61 1.34
CA MET A 130 7.14 -3.48 1.42
C MET A 130 6.21 -3.64 2.62
N LYS A 131 5.56 -4.78 2.79
CA LYS A 131 4.63 -4.96 3.90
C LYS A 131 5.29 -4.77 5.28
N GLU A 132 6.50 -5.29 5.45
CA GLU A 132 7.27 -5.12 6.69
C GLU A 132 7.58 -3.65 6.97
N LEU A 133 7.99 -2.89 5.95
CA LEU A 133 8.23 -1.45 6.09
C LEU A 133 6.92 -0.69 6.41
N PHE A 134 5.83 -1.03 5.73
CA PHE A 134 4.50 -0.46 6.00
C PHE A 134 4.08 -0.70 7.45
N ASP A 135 4.28 -1.91 7.98
CA ASP A 135 3.99 -2.23 9.39
C ASP A 135 4.91 -1.50 10.37
N LEU A 136 6.18 -1.29 10.01
CA LEU A 136 7.10 -0.49 10.82
C LEU A 136 6.57 0.93 10.96
N TYR A 137 6.27 1.59 9.83
CA TYR A 137 5.66 2.93 9.83
C TYR A 137 4.36 2.98 10.61
N ARG A 138 3.42 2.07 10.35
CA ARG A 138 2.14 1.99 11.05
C ARG A 138 2.31 1.92 12.56
N ASN A 139 3.15 1.01 13.03
CA ASN A 139 3.37 0.82 14.47
C ASN A 139 4.02 2.06 15.09
N CYS A 140 5.08 2.61 14.47
CA CYS A 140 5.82 3.74 15.02
C CYS A 140 5.04 5.07 14.95
N ILE A 141 4.31 5.33 13.86
CA ILE A 141 3.47 6.53 13.72
C ILE A 141 2.30 6.50 14.67
N HIS A 142 1.64 5.35 14.83
CA HIS A 142 0.54 5.22 15.78
C HIS A 142 0.99 5.56 17.21
N ILE A 143 2.20 5.15 17.59
CA ILE A 143 2.82 5.53 18.88
C ILE A 143 3.05 7.04 18.97
N ILE A 144 3.65 7.65 17.95
CA ILE A 144 3.95 9.09 17.94
C ILE A 144 2.65 9.91 17.99
N ASN A 145 1.67 9.60 17.16
CA ASN A 145 0.40 10.33 17.14
C ASN A 145 -0.40 10.16 18.43
N ALA A 146 -0.39 8.96 19.06
CA ALA A 146 -1.03 8.74 20.35
C ALA A 146 -0.36 9.52 21.50
N THR A 147 0.93 9.87 21.35
CA THR A 147 1.71 10.61 22.35
C THR A 147 1.75 12.11 22.12
N THR A 148 1.54 12.55 20.88
CA THR A 148 1.55 13.97 20.47
C THR A 148 0.16 14.58 20.68
N GLY A 149 -0.20 14.93 21.91
CA GLY A 149 -1.48 15.58 22.23
C GLY A 149 -2.05 15.28 23.61
N HIS A 150 -1.43 14.35 24.34
CA HIS A 150 -1.80 13.97 25.70
C HIS A 150 -0.59 14.00 26.63
N VAL A 151 -0.81 14.22 27.92
CA VAL A 151 0.22 13.97 28.93
C VAL A 151 0.41 12.46 29.00
N VAL A 152 1.37 11.96 28.24
CA VAL A 152 1.70 10.53 28.22
C VAL A 152 2.78 10.24 29.23
N ASN A 153 2.68 9.07 29.87
CA ASN A 153 3.72 8.57 30.76
C ASN A 153 5.05 8.44 29.99
N GLU A 154 6.09 9.11 30.47
CA GLU A 154 7.43 9.10 29.88
C GLU A 154 8.01 7.69 29.74
N GLU A 155 7.73 6.77 30.69
CA GLU A 155 8.17 5.38 30.61
C GLU A 155 7.46 4.61 29.49
N PHE A 156 6.17 4.88 29.28
CA PHE A 156 5.41 4.29 28.19
C PHE A 156 5.95 4.79 26.85
N LEU A 157 6.17 6.10 26.70
CA LEU A 157 6.76 6.67 25.49
C LEU A 157 8.14 6.07 25.18
N LYS A 158 9.03 5.97 26.18
CA LYS A 158 10.36 5.34 26.03
C LYS A 158 10.26 3.87 25.60
N HIS A 159 9.33 3.12 26.19
CA HIS A 159 9.11 1.72 25.83
C HIS A 159 8.65 1.56 24.38
N GLU A 160 7.69 2.37 23.95
CA GLU A 160 7.15 2.31 22.60
C GLU A 160 8.18 2.77 21.54
N ILE A 161 8.94 3.84 21.81
CA ILE A 161 10.07 4.26 20.96
C ILE A 161 11.09 3.13 20.86
N LYS A 162 11.44 2.50 21.98
CA LYS A 162 12.38 1.38 21.98
C LYS A 162 11.88 0.22 21.12
N GLN A 163 10.60 -0.12 21.16
CA GLN A 163 10.05 -1.16 20.28
C GLN A 163 10.16 -0.79 18.80
N CYS A 164 9.96 0.49 18.46
CA CYS A 164 10.14 0.97 17.10
C CYS A 164 11.60 0.79 16.63
N VAL A 165 12.56 1.20 17.47
CA VAL A 165 14.00 1.05 17.21
C VAL A 165 14.39 -0.42 17.08
N ASP A 166 13.95 -1.28 17.99
CA ASP A 166 14.27 -2.71 17.98
C ASP A 166 13.72 -3.40 16.71
N LYS A 167 12.51 -3.03 16.27
CA LYS A 167 11.94 -3.52 15.01
C LYS A 167 12.70 -3.01 13.79
N HIS A 168 13.05 -1.73 13.76
CA HIS A 168 13.87 -1.16 12.69
C HIS A 168 15.20 -1.89 12.56
N GLN A 169 15.93 -2.06 13.67
CA GLN A 169 17.23 -2.73 13.67
C GLN A 169 17.13 -4.18 13.13
N LYS A 170 16.09 -4.91 13.52
CA LYS A 170 15.85 -6.27 13.01
C LYS A 170 15.61 -6.29 11.49
N ILE A 171 14.91 -5.30 10.95
CA ILE A 171 14.67 -5.18 9.51
C ILE A 171 15.95 -4.74 8.78
N GLU A 172 16.74 -3.85 9.40
CA GLU A 172 18.02 -3.35 8.88
C GLU A 172 19.08 -4.45 8.76
N GLU A 173 19.09 -5.44 9.68
CA GLU A 173 19.98 -6.61 9.59
C GLU A 173 19.78 -7.42 8.30
N ASN A 174 18.58 -7.36 7.71
CA ASN A 174 18.24 -8.06 6.47
C ASN A 174 18.58 -7.25 5.21
N CYS A 175 19.11 -6.03 5.35
CA CYS A 175 19.47 -5.20 4.21
C CYS A 175 20.81 -5.65 3.60
N PRO A 176 20.83 -6.18 2.36
CA PRO A 176 22.09 -6.50 1.70
C PRO A 176 22.90 -5.23 1.46
N LYS A 177 24.23 -5.36 1.40
CA LYS A 177 25.19 -4.25 1.18
C LYS A 177 24.94 -3.42 -0.09
N ASN A 178 24.17 -3.96 -1.04
CA ASN A 178 23.68 -3.21 -2.18
C ASN A 178 22.35 -2.56 -1.77
N MET A 179 22.31 -1.23 -1.73
CA MET A 179 21.14 -0.42 -1.40
C MET A 179 19.93 -0.75 -2.30
N ALA A 180 19.25 -1.86 -2.03
CA ALA A 180 18.00 -2.21 -2.66
C ALA A 180 16.98 -1.09 -2.38
N PRO A 181 15.97 -0.87 -3.26
CA PRO A 181 14.93 0.13 -3.05
C PRO A 181 14.33 0.09 -1.64
N PHE A 182 14.07 -1.11 -1.13
CA PHE A 182 13.69 -1.37 0.27
C PHE A 182 14.62 -0.74 1.30
N CYS A 183 15.93 -0.97 1.20
CA CYS A 183 16.92 -0.48 2.16
C CYS A 183 17.08 1.04 2.11
N LYS A 184 16.92 1.63 0.92
CA LYS A 184 16.86 3.09 0.77
C LYS A 184 15.62 3.65 1.47
N ALA A 185 14.46 3.02 1.30
CA ALA A 185 13.23 3.44 1.97
C ALA A 185 13.31 3.26 3.49
N LEU A 186 13.92 2.18 3.97
CA LEU A 186 14.19 1.96 5.40
C LEU A 186 15.15 3.02 5.98
N SER A 187 16.19 3.41 5.23
CA SER A 187 17.09 4.50 5.66
C SER A 187 16.34 5.84 5.78
N ALA A 188 15.44 6.13 4.85
CA ALA A 188 14.61 7.33 4.88
C ALA A 188 13.63 7.33 6.07
N PHE A 189 13.11 6.16 6.48
CA PHE A 189 12.38 6.01 7.74
C PHE A 189 13.23 6.52 8.90
N LYS A 190 14.43 5.99 9.07
CA LYS A 190 15.33 6.36 10.17
C LYS A 190 15.61 7.86 10.22
N GLU A 191 15.95 8.46 9.08
CA GLU A 191 16.19 9.91 9.00
C GLU A 191 14.98 10.78 9.36
N LYS A 192 13.75 10.28 9.12
CA LYS A 192 12.52 10.99 9.49
C LYS A 192 12.28 10.95 11.00
N TYR A 193 12.55 9.82 11.65
CA TYR A 193 12.23 9.62 13.07
C TYR A 193 13.37 9.97 14.04
N ASP A 194 14.64 9.92 13.60
CA ASP A 194 15.78 10.44 14.38
C ASP A 194 15.68 11.96 14.60
N LYS A 195 14.84 12.68 13.82
CA LYS A 195 14.59 14.12 13.97
C LYS A 195 13.50 14.45 14.99
N ILE A 196 12.82 13.44 15.55
CA ILE A 196 11.83 13.61 16.60
C ILE A 196 12.58 13.56 17.93
N ASP A 197 13.27 14.66 18.24
CA ASP A 197 13.92 14.94 19.54
C ASP A 197 12.91 15.35 20.61
#